data_AF-A0A2C6C1X1-F1
#
_entry.id   AF-A0A2C6C1X1-F1
#
_cell.length_a   1.000
_cell.length_b   1.000
_cell.length_c   1.000
_cell.angle_alpha   90.00
_cell.angle_beta   90.00
_cell.angle_gamma   90.00
#
_symmetry.space_group_name_H-M   'P 1'
#
loop_
_entity.id
_entity.type
_entity.pdbx_description
1 polymer ?
#
loop_
_entity_poly.entity_id
_entity_poly.type
_entity_poly.pdbx_seq_one_letter_code
_entity_poly.pdbx_strand_id
1 'polypeptide(L)'
;MVMMTCLALWGTSSAIAATDNSALFTFAGEYQAIDPRSGEVTPSTLKVIPYKKGMEDESNLTEEQLSLRAWVAENTETKEKVYLDRLDNKDSEMSEALKARGWSCVASSHMMLCGGPSGVQPFNGEDFTSKTGWLAILLHSGPLELVKCGAKGCDNKQADPDRQAQDAAPQPNQPNSQSGSIL
;
A
#
# COMPACT_ATOMS: atom_id res chain seq x y z
N MET A 1 4.47 47.23 37.49
CA MET A 1 4.65 45.86 38.00
C MET A 1 3.52 45.02 37.42
N VAL A 2 3.90 44.01 36.64
CA VAL A 2 3.10 42.87 36.10
C VAL A 2 2.09 43.12 34.97
N MET A 3 2.52 42.71 33.77
CA MET A 3 1.76 42.23 32.62
C MET A 3 0.74 41.14 32.99
N MET A 4 -0.39 41.07 32.28
CA MET A 4 -0.87 39.77 31.79
C MET A 4 -1.80 39.91 30.58
N THR A 5 -1.22 39.60 29.43
CA THR A 5 -1.84 39.18 28.18
C THR A 5 -2.55 37.84 28.36
N CYS A 6 -3.70 37.65 27.71
CA CYS A 6 -4.10 36.34 27.20
C CYS A 6 -4.54 36.50 25.75
N LEU A 7 -3.68 35.99 24.86
CA LEU A 7 -3.92 35.87 23.43
C LEU A 7 -5.14 34.99 23.16
N ALA A 8 -5.99 35.47 22.25
CA ALA A 8 -7.00 34.65 21.61
C ALA A 8 -6.33 33.45 20.94
N LEU A 9 -6.82 32.24 21.26
CA LEU A 9 -6.44 31.01 20.59
C LEU A 9 -6.85 31.09 19.13
N TRP A 10 -5.87 31.11 18.23
CA TRP A 10 -6.09 30.84 16.82
C TRP A 10 -6.24 29.33 16.66
N GLY A 11 -7.37 28.94 16.06
CA GLY A 11 -7.72 27.56 15.81
C GLY A 11 -6.63 26.84 15.05
N THR A 12 -6.10 25.78 15.63
CA THR A 12 -5.40 24.75 14.87
C THR A 12 -6.46 24.03 14.06
N SER A 13 -6.53 24.34 12.76
CA SER A 13 -7.16 23.47 11.78
C SER A 13 -6.44 22.13 11.85
N SER A 14 -7.03 21.19 12.58
CA SER A 14 -6.62 19.79 12.54
C SER A 14 -6.81 19.32 11.10
N ALA A 15 -5.71 19.17 10.37
CA ALA A 15 -5.72 18.41 9.13
C ALA A 15 -6.19 17.01 9.49
N ILE A 16 -7.42 16.68 9.09
CA ILE A 16 -7.94 15.33 9.19
C ILE A 16 -7.18 14.54 8.12
N ALA A 17 -6.05 13.96 8.52
CA ALA A 17 -5.52 12.83 7.79
C ALA A 17 -6.64 11.79 7.82
N ALA A 18 -7.16 11.43 6.65
CA ALA A 18 -8.08 10.32 6.50
C ALA A 18 -7.33 9.04 6.87
N THR A 19 -7.29 8.73 8.17
CA THR A 19 -6.87 7.44 8.67
C THR A 19 -7.95 6.46 8.24
N ASP A 20 -7.64 5.64 7.24
CA ASP A 20 -8.43 4.45 6.96
C ASP A 20 -8.59 3.68 8.27
N ASN A 21 -9.84 3.45 8.67
CA ASN A 21 -10.21 2.73 9.88
C ASN A 21 -9.92 1.20 9.79
N SER A 22 -9.01 0.81 8.89
CA SER A 22 -8.36 -0.50 8.87
C SER A 22 -6.91 -0.32 9.29
N ALA A 23 -6.63 -0.33 10.58
CA ALA A 23 -5.28 -0.23 11.16
C ALA A 23 -4.31 -1.37 10.74
N LEU A 24 -4.63 -2.16 9.72
CA LEU A 24 -3.90 -3.36 9.29
C LEU A 24 -3.40 -3.34 7.84
N PHE A 25 -3.92 -2.47 6.96
CA PHE A 25 -3.55 -2.50 5.53
C PHE A 25 -3.09 -1.11 5.03
N THR A 26 -1.86 -1.02 4.54
CA THR A 26 -1.27 0.22 4.05
C THR A 26 -0.44 0.02 2.79
N PHE A 27 -0.65 0.88 1.80
CA PHE A 27 0.17 0.94 0.60
C PHE A 27 1.50 1.66 0.82
N ALA A 28 1.69 2.36 1.94
CA ALA A 28 2.95 3.07 2.20
C ALA A 28 4.14 2.10 2.20
N GLY A 29 5.20 2.45 1.47
CA GLY A 29 6.42 1.65 1.41
C GLY A 29 7.20 1.85 0.12
N GLU A 30 8.30 1.11 0.00
CA GLU A 30 9.08 1.01 -1.23
C GLU A 30 8.87 -0.38 -1.83
N TYR A 31 8.83 -0.45 -3.16
CA TYR A 31 8.53 -1.65 -3.90
C TYR A 31 9.50 -1.80 -5.07
N GLN A 32 9.83 -3.04 -5.41
CA GLN A 32 10.52 -3.37 -6.65
C GLN A 32 9.65 -4.32 -7.47
N ALA A 33 9.64 -4.14 -8.79
CA ALA A 33 8.99 -5.10 -9.66
C ALA A 33 9.83 -6.38 -9.75
N ILE A 34 9.16 -7.52 -9.88
CA ILE A 34 9.79 -8.81 -10.08
C ILE A 34 9.24 -9.49 -11.33
N ASP A 35 10.11 -10.19 -12.04
CA ASP A 35 9.67 -11.10 -13.08
C ASP A 35 9.02 -12.33 -12.39
N PRO A 36 7.74 -12.62 -12.65
CA PRO A 36 7.03 -13.70 -11.96
C PRO A 36 7.52 -15.10 -12.37
N ARG A 37 8.26 -15.24 -13.48
CA ARG A 37 8.84 -16.51 -13.95
C ARG A 37 10.23 -16.75 -13.39
N SER A 38 11.11 -15.75 -13.45
CA SER A 38 12.51 -15.88 -13.01
C SER A 38 12.73 -15.49 -11.55
N GLY A 39 11.84 -14.68 -10.97
CA GLY A 39 12.03 -14.05 -9.65
C GLY A 39 13.05 -12.92 -9.65
N GLU A 40 13.55 -12.52 -10.82
CA GLU A 40 14.52 -11.43 -10.96
C GLU A 40 13.86 -10.08 -10.63
N VAL A 41 14.57 -9.28 -9.83
CA VAL A 41 14.08 -7.99 -9.34
C VAL A 41 14.57 -6.87 -10.26
N THR A 42 13.67 -5.99 -10.69
CA THR A 42 14.02 -4.82 -11.48
C THR A 42 14.75 -3.78 -10.62
N PRO A 43 15.74 -3.05 -11.16
CA PRO A 43 16.49 -2.05 -10.39
C PRO A 43 15.65 -0.82 -10.02
N SER A 44 14.58 -0.52 -10.77
CA SER A 44 13.75 0.65 -10.49
C SER A 44 12.84 0.40 -9.28
N THR A 45 12.83 1.37 -8.37
CA THR A 45 12.05 1.32 -7.12
C THR A 45 10.85 2.26 -7.22
N LEU A 46 9.68 1.77 -6.80
CA LEU A 46 8.46 2.54 -6.66
C LEU A 46 8.25 2.88 -5.17
N LYS A 47 8.20 4.16 -4.84
CA LYS A 47 7.92 4.65 -3.49
C LYS A 47 6.49 5.13 -3.38
N VAL A 48 5.73 4.56 -2.47
CA VAL A 48 4.32 4.92 -2.25
C VAL A 48 4.19 5.61 -0.91
N ILE A 49 3.58 6.80 -0.90
CA ILE A 49 3.33 7.61 0.29
C ILE A 49 1.88 8.09 0.34
N PRO A 50 1.32 8.35 1.54
CA PRO A 50 0.02 9.01 1.65
C PRO A 50 0.02 10.37 0.94
N TYR A 51 -1.03 10.64 0.19
CA TYR A 51 -1.21 11.93 -0.45
C TYR A 51 -1.40 13.05 0.57
N LYS A 52 -0.89 14.24 0.25
CA LYS A 52 -1.18 15.49 0.94
C LYS A 52 -1.56 16.55 -0.08
N LYS A 53 -2.59 17.34 0.21
CA LYS A 53 -2.99 18.49 -0.60
C LYS A 53 -1.78 19.40 -0.85
N GLY A 54 -1.63 19.91 -2.07
CA GLY A 54 -0.46 20.67 -2.53
C GLY A 54 0.70 19.81 -3.06
N MET A 55 0.57 18.48 -3.13
CA MET A 55 1.59 17.62 -3.76
C MET A 55 1.52 17.58 -5.30
N GLU A 56 0.40 17.99 -5.90
CA GLU A 56 0.19 18.05 -7.34
C GLU A 56 -0.02 19.49 -7.82
N ASP A 57 0.12 19.72 -9.12
CA ASP A 57 -0.28 20.98 -9.73
C ASP A 57 -1.82 21.05 -9.74
N GLU A 58 -2.37 21.75 -8.74
CA GLU A 58 -3.83 21.82 -8.46
C GLU A 58 -4.63 22.57 -9.54
N SER A 59 -3.99 23.08 -10.59
CA SER A 59 -4.59 24.04 -11.53
C SER A 59 -5.82 23.55 -12.30
N ASN A 60 -6.11 22.25 -12.33
CA ASN A 60 -7.19 21.67 -13.15
C ASN A 60 -8.06 20.60 -12.44
N LEU A 61 -7.96 20.44 -11.12
CA LEU A 61 -8.72 19.41 -10.39
C LEU A 61 -9.81 20.01 -9.52
N THR A 62 -10.99 19.41 -9.56
CA THR A 62 -12.12 19.75 -8.69
C THR A 62 -11.88 19.25 -7.26
N GLU A 63 -12.51 19.88 -6.27
CA GLU A 63 -12.43 19.42 -4.87
C GLU A 63 -12.90 17.97 -4.69
N GLU A 64 -13.89 17.54 -5.48
CA GLU A 64 -14.38 16.17 -5.49
C GLU A 64 -13.28 15.19 -5.94
N GLN A 65 -12.57 15.49 -7.03
CA GLN A 65 -11.44 14.67 -7.50
C GLN A 65 -10.31 14.61 -6.47
N LEU A 66 -9.97 15.75 -5.87
CA LEU A 66 -8.95 15.81 -4.81
C LEU A 66 -9.37 15.03 -3.56
N SER A 67 -10.66 14.92 -3.27
CA SER A 67 -11.17 14.18 -2.10
C SER A 67 -10.98 12.66 -2.22
N LEU A 68 -10.96 12.14 -3.45
CA LEU A 68 -10.72 10.72 -3.72
C LEU A 68 -9.24 10.36 -3.64
N ARG A 69 -8.36 11.35 -3.80
CA ARG A 69 -6.91 11.16 -3.77
C ARG A 69 -6.45 10.59 -2.43
N ALA A 70 -5.69 9.49 -2.47
CA ALA A 70 -5.23 8.79 -1.28
C ALA A 70 -3.72 8.57 -1.24
N TRP A 71 -3.10 8.27 -2.37
CA TRP A 71 -1.68 7.89 -2.42
C TRP A 71 -0.95 8.58 -3.56
N VAL A 72 0.37 8.68 -3.42
CA VAL A 72 1.30 9.06 -4.48
C VAL A 72 2.30 7.94 -4.63
N ALA A 73 2.42 7.40 -5.84
CA ALA A 73 3.44 6.45 -6.23
C ALA A 73 4.49 7.18 -7.06
N GLU A 74 5.73 7.21 -6.57
CA GLU A 74 6.87 7.88 -7.22
C GLU A 74 7.86 6.83 -7.70
N ASN A 75 8.22 6.85 -8.98
CA ASN A 75 9.41 6.15 -9.44
C ASN A 75 10.65 6.91 -8.92
N THR A 76 11.44 6.27 -8.06
CA THR A 76 12.53 6.97 -7.36
C THR A 76 13.68 7.36 -8.29
N GLU A 77 13.80 6.70 -9.45
CA GLU A 77 14.83 6.95 -10.46
C GLU A 77 14.41 8.11 -11.37
N THR A 78 13.22 8.05 -11.96
CA THR A 78 12.74 9.05 -12.92
C THR A 78 12.10 10.27 -12.27
N LYS A 79 11.75 10.18 -10.98
CA LYS A 79 10.96 11.17 -10.22
C LYS A 79 9.54 11.39 -10.75
N GLU A 80 9.08 10.51 -11.64
CA GLU A 80 7.72 10.51 -12.13
C GLU A 80 6.76 10.12 -10.99
N LYS A 81 5.65 10.86 -10.88
CA LYS A 81 4.64 10.66 -9.85
C LYS A 81 3.31 10.28 -10.48
N VAL A 82 2.72 9.22 -9.96
CA VAL A 82 1.36 8.80 -10.25
C VAL A 82 0.53 9.02 -9.00
N TYR A 83 -0.54 9.77 -9.16
CA TYR A 83 -1.47 10.10 -8.09
C TYR A 83 -2.64 9.12 -8.13
N LEU A 84 -2.87 8.42 -7.02
CA LEU A 84 -3.77 7.30 -6.91
C LEU A 84 -4.97 7.65 -6.02
N ASP A 85 -6.14 7.43 -6.57
CA ASP A 85 -7.44 7.64 -5.97
C ASP A 85 -7.96 6.37 -5.31
N ARG A 86 -8.79 6.54 -4.28
CA ARG A 86 -9.63 5.45 -3.78
C ARG A 86 -10.59 5.02 -4.89
N LEU A 87 -10.87 3.73 -4.97
CA LEU A 87 -12.00 3.25 -5.76
C LEU A 87 -13.28 3.92 -5.25
N ASP A 88 -14.04 4.55 -6.15
CA ASP A 88 -15.23 5.32 -5.80
C ASP A 88 -16.51 4.52 -6.06
N ASN A 89 -17.68 5.18 -5.95
CA ASN A 89 -18.96 4.52 -6.16
C ASN A 89 -19.14 3.92 -7.57
N LYS A 90 -18.46 4.47 -8.58
CA LYS A 90 -18.47 3.95 -9.96
C LYS A 90 -17.72 2.62 -10.07
N ASP A 91 -16.80 2.37 -9.13
CA ASP A 91 -16.02 1.14 -9.02
C ASP A 91 -16.58 0.18 -7.95
N SER A 92 -17.79 0.42 -7.44
CA SER A 92 -18.34 -0.30 -6.28
C SER A 92 -18.40 -1.82 -6.47
N GLU A 93 -18.87 -2.31 -7.61
CA GLU A 93 -18.91 -3.75 -7.90
C GLU A 93 -17.51 -4.39 -7.89
N MET A 94 -16.54 -3.74 -8.54
CA MET A 94 -15.14 -4.18 -8.56
C MET A 94 -14.54 -4.15 -7.15
N SER A 95 -14.77 -3.07 -6.41
CA SER A 95 -14.27 -2.88 -5.04
C SER A 95 -14.83 -3.96 -4.10
N GLU A 96 -16.12 -4.28 -4.21
CA GLU A 96 -16.75 -5.36 -3.44
C GLU A 96 -16.19 -6.73 -3.80
N ALA A 97 -16.00 -7.02 -5.09
CA ALA A 97 -15.41 -8.27 -5.56
C ALA A 97 -13.97 -8.45 -5.07
N LEU A 98 -13.15 -7.40 -5.13
CA LEU A 98 -11.79 -7.40 -4.59
C LEU A 98 -11.80 -7.64 -3.07
N LYS A 99 -12.64 -6.90 -2.34
CA LYS A 99 -12.76 -7.00 -0.90
C LYS A 99 -13.20 -8.38 -0.43
N ALA A 100 -14.13 -9.02 -1.14
CA ALA A 100 -14.57 -10.39 -0.86
C ALA A 100 -13.43 -11.42 -0.93
N ARG A 101 -12.34 -11.08 -1.62
CA ARG A 101 -11.15 -11.91 -1.80
C ARG A 101 -9.96 -11.44 -0.95
N GLY A 102 -10.16 -10.45 -0.09
CA GLY A 102 -9.12 -9.88 0.76
C GLY A 102 -8.19 -8.91 0.03
N TRP A 103 -8.57 -8.41 -1.14
CA TRP A 103 -7.78 -7.44 -1.90
C TRP A 103 -8.27 -6.01 -1.66
N SER A 104 -7.33 -5.07 -1.70
CA SER A 104 -7.57 -3.64 -1.72
C SER A 104 -6.77 -3.02 -2.86
N CYS A 105 -7.38 -2.11 -3.60
CA CYS A 105 -6.73 -1.42 -4.72
C CYS A 105 -7.00 0.08 -4.67
N VAL A 106 -6.06 0.84 -5.23
CA VAL A 106 -6.18 2.27 -5.51
C VAL A 106 -5.75 2.51 -6.95
N ALA A 107 -6.36 3.48 -7.62
CA ALA A 107 -6.25 3.59 -9.07
C ALA A 107 -6.08 5.02 -9.55
N SER A 108 -5.55 5.13 -10.77
CA SER A 108 -5.48 6.33 -11.57
C SER A 108 -5.88 5.97 -13.00
N SER A 109 -5.93 6.94 -13.89
CA SER A 109 -6.16 6.70 -15.32
C SER A 109 -5.04 5.92 -16.03
N HIS A 110 -3.89 5.66 -15.38
CA HIS A 110 -2.75 4.97 -16.00
C HIS A 110 -2.33 3.71 -15.24
N MET A 111 -2.63 3.63 -13.95
CA MET A 111 -2.12 2.59 -13.07
C MET A 111 -3.12 2.26 -11.97
N MET A 112 -3.25 0.98 -11.66
CA MET A 112 -3.88 0.47 -10.44
C MET A 112 -2.83 -0.21 -9.56
N LEU A 113 -2.78 0.15 -8.29
CA LEU A 113 -1.92 -0.48 -7.28
C LEU A 113 -2.82 -1.31 -6.36
N CYS A 114 -2.52 -2.60 -6.26
CA CYS A 114 -3.29 -3.55 -5.48
C CYS A 114 -2.41 -4.25 -4.45
N GLY A 115 -2.97 -4.58 -3.30
CA GLY A 115 -2.38 -5.53 -2.39
C GLY A 115 -3.43 -6.40 -1.69
N GLY A 116 -2.99 -7.59 -1.30
CA GLY A 116 -3.87 -8.63 -0.79
C GLY A 116 -3.08 -9.89 -0.41
N PRO A 117 -3.76 -11.02 -0.23
CA PRO A 117 -3.11 -12.28 0.10
C PRO A 117 -2.29 -12.84 -1.07
N SER A 118 -1.10 -13.38 -0.78
CA SER A 118 -0.30 -14.14 -1.75
C SER A 118 -0.97 -15.48 -2.10
N GLY A 119 -0.72 -15.96 -3.31
CA GLY A 119 -1.32 -17.20 -3.84
C GLY A 119 -2.80 -17.07 -4.19
N VAL A 120 -3.36 -15.87 -4.13
CA VAL A 120 -4.77 -15.59 -4.44
C VAL A 120 -4.86 -14.71 -5.68
N GLN A 121 -5.83 -14.99 -6.54
CA GLN A 121 -6.10 -14.15 -7.70
C GLN A 121 -6.86 -12.87 -7.26
N PRO A 122 -6.54 -11.70 -7.81
CA PRO A 122 -7.26 -10.46 -7.53
C PRO A 122 -8.59 -10.37 -8.31
N PHE A 123 -8.60 -10.70 -9.60
CA PHE A 123 -9.79 -10.62 -10.48
C PHE A 123 -10.30 -12.00 -10.90
N ASN A 124 -11.60 -12.10 -11.21
CA ASN A 124 -12.20 -13.35 -11.67
C ASN A 124 -11.98 -13.50 -13.18
N GLY A 125 -11.64 -14.71 -13.64
CA GLY A 125 -11.47 -15.01 -15.06
C GLY A 125 -10.10 -14.63 -15.64
N GLU A 126 -9.17 -14.15 -14.82
CA GLU A 126 -7.77 -13.98 -15.21
C GLU A 126 -6.93 -15.20 -14.81
N ASP A 127 -5.98 -15.59 -15.66
CA ASP A 127 -5.01 -16.66 -15.38
C ASP A 127 -3.86 -16.18 -14.47
N PHE A 128 -4.01 -15.02 -13.83
CA PHE A 128 -2.97 -14.37 -13.03
C PHE A 128 -3.23 -14.56 -11.53
N THR A 129 -2.32 -15.28 -10.86
CA THR A 129 -2.29 -15.45 -9.40
C THR A 129 -1.07 -14.74 -8.85
N SER A 130 -1.27 -13.77 -7.95
CA SER A 130 -0.14 -13.04 -7.36
C SER A 130 0.65 -13.96 -6.43
N LYS A 131 1.97 -13.99 -6.60
CA LYS A 131 2.89 -14.70 -5.72
C LYS A 131 3.27 -13.90 -4.47
N THR A 132 3.28 -12.58 -4.56
CA THR A 132 3.77 -11.70 -3.49
C THR A 132 2.66 -11.03 -2.69
N GLY A 133 1.44 -11.02 -3.21
CA GLY A 133 0.33 -10.24 -2.66
C GLY A 133 0.38 -8.75 -3.01
N TRP A 134 1.26 -8.30 -3.91
CA TRP A 134 1.38 -6.90 -4.33
C TRP A 134 1.52 -6.76 -5.85
N LEU A 135 0.72 -5.88 -6.45
CA LEU A 135 0.63 -5.73 -7.90
C LEU A 135 0.54 -4.26 -8.31
N ALA A 136 1.27 -3.89 -9.37
CA ALA A 136 0.99 -2.69 -10.15
C ALA A 136 0.47 -3.09 -11.52
N ILE A 137 -0.76 -2.71 -11.84
CA ILE A 137 -1.39 -2.96 -13.13
C ILE A 137 -1.29 -1.68 -13.93
N LEU A 138 -0.43 -1.70 -14.95
CA LEU A 138 -0.32 -0.62 -15.91
C LEU A 138 -1.37 -0.85 -16.99
N LEU A 139 -2.31 0.09 -17.16
CA LEU A 139 -3.51 -0.14 -17.99
C LEU A 139 -3.21 -0.43 -19.47
N HIS A 140 -1.99 -0.16 -19.94
CA HIS A 140 -1.53 -0.48 -21.30
C HIS A 140 -0.48 -1.59 -21.39
N SER A 141 0.08 -2.04 -20.26
CA SER A 141 1.20 -2.99 -20.23
C SER A 141 0.91 -4.26 -19.45
N GLY A 142 -0.21 -4.31 -18.71
CA GLY A 142 -0.61 -5.45 -17.90
C GLY A 142 -0.06 -5.42 -16.46
N PRO A 143 -0.22 -6.53 -15.72
CA PRO A 143 0.18 -6.63 -14.33
C PRO A 143 1.69 -6.81 -14.17
N LEU A 144 2.26 -6.07 -13.21
CA LEU A 144 3.61 -6.23 -12.68
C LEU A 144 3.51 -6.73 -11.25
N GLU A 145 4.20 -7.82 -10.97
CA GLU A 145 4.33 -8.35 -9.61
C GLU A 145 5.34 -7.49 -8.84
N LEU A 146 4.99 -7.11 -7.60
CA LEU A 146 5.83 -6.25 -6.77
C LEU A 146 6.28 -7.00 -5.52
N VAL A 147 7.46 -6.70 -5.03
CA VAL A 147 7.90 -7.04 -3.68
C VAL A 147 8.00 -5.77 -2.86
N LYS A 148 7.31 -5.75 -1.72
CA LYS A 148 7.44 -4.66 -0.74
C LYS A 148 8.75 -4.81 0.02
N CYS A 149 9.58 -3.79 -0.03
CA CYS A 149 10.86 -3.76 0.65
C CYS A 149 10.67 -3.67 2.17
N GLY A 150 11.59 -4.29 2.90
CA GLY A 150 11.58 -4.25 4.37
C GLY A 150 11.93 -2.87 4.93
N ALA A 151 11.96 -2.74 6.26
CA ALA A 151 12.21 -1.47 6.95
C ALA A 151 13.54 -0.77 6.61
N LYS A 152 14.48 -1.47 5.96
CA LYS A 152 15.78 -0.92 5.52
C LYS A 152 15.76 -0.41 4.07
N GLY A 153 14.61 -0.40 3.41
CA GLY A 153 14.47 -0.02 2.01
C GLY A 153 14.93 -1.11 1.04
N CYS A 154 14.87 -0.80 -0.26
CA CYS A 154 15.24 -1.73 -1.33
C CYS A 154 16.76 -1.79 -1.62
N ASP A 155 17.56 -0.95 -0.94
CA ASP A 155 19.01 -0.82 -1.17
C ASP A 155 19.85 -1.97 -0.59
N ASN A 156 19.22 -2.93 0.09
CA ASN A 156 19.89 -4.16 0.49
C ASN A 156 20.08 -5.04 -0.74
N LYS A 157 21.23 -4.88 -1.40
CA LYS A 157 21.79 -5.88 -2.29
C LYS A 157 21.68 -7.26 -1.62
N GLN A 158 20.85 -8.12 -2.21
CA GLN A 158 20.75 -9.55 -1.93
C GLN A 158 20.08 -9.89 -0.58
N ALA A 159 18.75 -9.86 -0.56
CA ALA A 159 17.97 -10.58 0.45
C ALA A 159 17.53 -11.93 -0.13
N ASP A 160 18.10 -12.98 0.44
CA ASP A 160 17.76 -14.39 0.29
C ASP A 160 16.23 -14.62 0.23
N PRO A 161 15.68 -15.30 -0.81
CA PRO A 161 14.23 -15.50 -0.98
C PRO A 161 13.56 -16.29 0.16
N ASP A 162 14.31 -16.93 1.05
CA ASP A 162 13.78 -17.75 2.13
C ASP A 162 13.29 -16.97 3.36
N ARG A 163 13.44 -15.64 3.41
CA ARG A 163 13.04 -14.83 4.60
C ARG A 163 11.60 -14.33 4.62
N GLN A 164 10.84 -14.40 3.52
CA GLN A 164 9.48 -13.86 3.46
C GLN A 164 8.37 -14.82 3.94
N ALA A 165 8.70 -16.06 4.30
CA ALA A 165 7.70 -17.02 4.80
C ALA A 165 7.34 -16.83 6.29
N GLN A 166 8.02 -15.95 7.04
CA GLN A 166 7.87 -15.86 8.50
C GLN A 166 6.98 -14.71 9.01
N ASP A 167 6.68 -13.70 8.21
CA ASP A 167 5.90 -12.55 8.69
C ASP A 167 4.39 -12.65 8.42
N ALA A 168 3.92 -13.77 7.83
CA ALA A 168 2.50 -13.97 7.48
C ALA A 168 1.78 -15.08 8.28
N ALA A 169 2.43 -15.71 9.27
CA ALA A 169 1.78 -16.73 10.10
C ALA A 169 1.45 -16.18 11.51
N PRO A 170 0.18 -16.25 11.97
CA PRO A 170 -0.09 -16.20 13.40
C PRO A 170 0.68 -17.33 14.08
N GLN A 171 1.46 -17.00 15.11
CA GLN A 171 2.15 -18.01 15.92
C GLN A 171 1.14 -19.05 16.41
N PRO A 172 1.35 -20.37 16.19
CA PRO A 172 0.57 -21.37 16.87
C PRO A 172 0.93 -21.33 18.36
N ASN A 173 -0.08 -21.14 19.21
CA ASN A 173 0.02 -21.23 20.66
C ASN A 173 0.82 -22.48 21.07
N GLN A 174 1.91 -22.28 21.80
CA GLN A 174 2.63 -23.38 22.44
C GLN A 174 1.71 -24.08 23.45
N PRO A 175 1.62 -25.42 23.46
CA PRO A 175 0.99 -26.12 24.56
C PRO A 175 1.89 -26.02 25.80
N ASN A 176 1.31 -25.48 26.85
CA ASN A 176 1.86 -25.35 28.19
C ASN A 176 2.26 -26.76 28.70
N SER A 177 3.55 -27.05 28.78
CA SER A 177 4.03 -28.26 29.47
C SER A 177 4.06 -27.97 30.97
N GLN A 178 2.95 -28.29 31.66
CA GLN A 178 2.97 -28.43 33.11
C GLN A 178 3.78 -29.69 33.43
N SER A 179 5.01 -29.47 33.91
CA SER A 179 5.78 -30.50 34.58
C SER A 179 5.11 -30.80 35.93
N GLY A 180 4.29 -31.84 35.94
CA GLY A 180 3.69 -32.42 37.14
C GLY A 180 4.77 -33.10 37.97
N SER A 181 4.88 -32.68 39.22
CA SER A 181 5.66 -33.35 40.27
C SER A 181 4.77 -34.40 40.96
N ILE A 182 5.42 -35.36 41.63
CA ILE A 182 4.88 -36.37 42.58
C ILE A 182 4.38 -37.65 41.86
N LEU A 183 4.94 -38.85 42.06
CA LEU A 183 5.38 -39.57 43.27
C LEU A 183 6.78 -40.20 43.13
#